data_AF-A0A6L4YBS5-F1
#
_entry.id   AF-A0A6L4YBS5-F1
#
_cell.length_a   1.000
_cell.length_b   1.000
_cell.length_c   1.000
_cell.angle_alpha   90.00
_cell.angle_beta   90.00
_cell.angle_gamma   90.00
#
_symmetry.space_group_name_H-M   'P 1'
#
loop_
_entity.id
_entity.type
_entity.pdbx_description
1 polymer ?
#
loop_
_entity_poly.entity_id
_entity_poly.type
_entity_poly.pdbx_seq_one_letter_code
_entity_poly.pdbx_strand_id
1 'polypeptide(L)'
;MSDILFSSWGGVVVDNRGKEPENYEKIEKVPLPEQFAQDENINALIGWYGFLLRVKDVNIVDMCRAYLTAIQNESCGKCFTCRIGTKVLADTLTRICQGKGQDEDLEVLSRLAEVIREGSKCNIGQSGPISLLDALKYFAKDFEKAIQDKNPIPEGNYRYKLTAPCMDACPIHLDIPGYVECI
;
A
#
# COMPACT_ATOMS: atom_id res chain seq x y z
N MET A 1 15.16 1.67 -18.31
CA MET A 1 15.59 2.74 -17.37
C MET A 1 14.33 3.15 -16.65
N SER A 2 14.25 2.88 -15.35
CA SER A 2 12.96 2.84 -14.64
C SER A 2 12.46 4.26 -14.36
N ASP A 3 11.64 4.80 -15.25
CA ASP A 3 10.98 6.09 -15.10
C ASP A 3 9.89 5.97 -14.04
N ILE A 4 10.28 6.11 -12.77
CA ILE A 4 9.36 6.05 -11.63
C ILE A 4 8.70 7.42 -11.49
N LEU A 5 7.38 7.43 -11.58
CA LEU A 5 6.56 8.63 -11.43
C LEU A 5 6.46 9.06 -9.97
N PHE A 6 6.26 8.10 -9.07
CA PHE A 6 6.15 8.34 -7.64
C PHE A 6 6.66 7.15 -6.85
N SER A 7 7.33 7.42 -5.74
CA SER A 7 7.75 6.43 -4.76
C SER A 7 7.59 6.97 -3.36
N SER A 8 7.00 6.19 -2.46
CA SER A 8 7.19 6.34 -1.00
C SER A 8 8.06 5.22 -0.41
N TRP A 9 8.67 4.41 -1.27
CA TRP A 9 9.35 3.19 -0.89
C TRP A 9 10.53 3.44 0.07
N GLY A 10 10.50 2.76 1.21
CA GLY A 10 11.52 2.82 2.24
C GLY A 10 11.67 4.16 2.96
N GLY A 11 10.58 4.91 3.04
CA GLY A 11 10.58 6.23 3.68
C GLY A 11 11.31 7.29 2.88
N VAL A 12 11.78 6.97 1.67
CA VAL A 12 12.34 7.93 0.71
C VAL A 12 11.25 8.27 -0.28
N VAL A 13 10.81 9.53 -0.23
CA VAL A 13 9.78 10.02 -1.13
C VAL A 13 10.44 10.62 -2.36
N VAL A 14 10.09 10.10 -3.52
CA VAL A 14 10.47 10.65 -4.83
C VAL A 14 9.19 10.96 -5.58
N ASP A 15 8.99 12.23 -5.90
CA ASP A 15 7.82 12.70 -6.63
C ASP A 15 8.26 13.38 -7.93
N ASN A 16 7.99 12.70 -9.04
CA ASN A 16 8.26 13.16 -10.40
C ASN A 16 6.98 13.60 -11.13
N ARG A 17 5.84 13.69 -10.42
CA ARG A 17 4.58 14.17 -11.02
C ARG A 17 4.76 15.62 -11.48
N GLY A 18 4.50 15.87 -12.77
CA GLY A 18 4.58 17.20 -13.38
C GLY A 18 5.98 17.61 -13.85
N LYS A 19 6.98 16.74 -13.74
CA LYS A 19 8.29 16.93 -14.39
C LYS A 19 8.27 16.26 -15.76
N GLU A 20 9.09 16.77 -16.68
CA GLU A 20 9.39 16.07 -17.93
C GLU A 20 10.33 14.88 -17.65
N PRO A 21 10.26 13.79 -18.45
CA PRO A 21 11.03 12.56 -18.23
C PRO A 21 12.54 12.77 -18.06
N GLU A 22 13.10 13.80 -18.72
CA GLU A 22 14.52 14.12 -18.67
C GLU A 22 14.98 14.64 -17.29
N ASN A 23 14.04 15.10 -16.45
CA ASN A 23 14.31 15.68 -15.13
C ASN A 23 13.85 14.79 -13.97
N TYR A 24 13.62 13.50 -14.21
CA TYR A 24 13.18 12.58 -13.17
C TYR A 24 14.28 12.36 -12.12
N GLU A 25 13.92 12.56 -10.85
CA GLU A 25 14.76 12.19 -9.73
C GLU A 25 14.83 10.67 -9.65
N LYS A 26 16.05 10.13 -9.51
CA LYS A 26 16.29 8.69 -9.45
C LYS A 26 16.26 8.20 -8.00
N ILE A 27 15.77 6.97 -7.82
CA ILE A 27 15.82 6.28 -6.53
C ILE A 27 17.20 5.61 -6.41
N GLU A 28 18.13 6.30 -5.77
CA GLU A 28 19.51 5.77 -5.57
C GLU A 28 19.68 5.04 -4.24
N LYS A 29 18.84 5.34 -3.25
CA LYS A 29 19.09 4.94 -1.84
C LYS A 29 18.42 3.65 -1.39
N VAL A 30 17.40 3.16 -2.10
CA VAL A 30 16.63 1.98 -1.66
C VAL A 30 16.50 1.00 -2.83
N PRO A 31 16.90 -0.27 -2.66
CA PRO A 31 16.73 -1.28 -3.70
C PRO A 31 15.24 -1.49 -3.94
N LEU A 32 14.84 -1.39 -5.21
CA LEU A 32 13.49 -1.72 -5.63
C LEU A 32 13.26 -3.23 -5.45
N PRO A 33 12.04 -3.65 -5.12
CA PRO A 33 11.70 -5.07 -5.10
C PRO A 33 12.03 -5.72 -6.44
N GLU A 34 12.72 -6.87 -6.41
CA GLU A 34 13.22 -7.53 -7.62
C GLU A 34 12.14 -7.75 -8.68
N GLN A 35 10.94 -8.15 -8.27
CA GLN A 35 9.79 -8.34 -9.16
C GLN A 35 9.44 -7.07 -9.95
N PHE A 36 9.53 -5.90 -9.31
CA PHE A 36 9.26 -4.60 -9.95
C PHE A 36 10.46 -4.09 -10.77
N ALA A 37 11.68 -4.48 -10.38
CA ALA A 37 12.88 -4.16 -11.14
C ALA A 37 13.00 -5.01 -12.42
N GLN A 38 12.56 -6.27 -12.38
CA GLN A 38 12.67 -7.23 -13.48
C GLN A 38 11.52 -7.11 -14.49
N ASP A 39 10.30 -6.84 -14.04
CA ASP A 39 9.14 -6.73 -14.93
C ASP A 39 8.75 -5.26 -15.15
N GLU A 40 9.11 -4.72 -16.32
CA GLU A 40 8.76 -3.35 -16.72
C GLU A 40 7.26 -3.16 -17.00
N ASN A 41 6.47 -4.23 -17.11
CA ASN A 41 5.02 -4.15 -17.33
C ASN A 41 4.22 -3.91 -16.04
N ILE A 42 4.87 -3.89 -14.88
CA ILE A 42 4.20 -3.58 -13.61
C ILE A 42 3.99 -2.06 -13.51
N ASN A 43 2.74 -1.65 -13.66
CA ASN A 43 2.30 -0.25 -13.60
C ASN A 43 2.46 0.36 -12.20
N ALA A 44 2.17 -0.45 -11.16
CA ALA A 44 2.30 -0.05 -9.77
C ALA A 44 2.58 -1.24 -8.86
N LEU A 45 3.34 -0.98 -7.80
CA LEU A 45 3.60 -1.92 -6.71
C LEU A 45 3.24 -1.26 -5.38
N ILE A 46 2.46 -1.94 -4.55
CA ILE A 46 2.18 -1.55 -3.16
C ILE A 46 2.67 -2.64 -2.21
N GLY A 47 3.28 -2.26 -1.09
CA GLY A 47 3.76 -3.21 -0.09
C GLY A 47 3.81 -2.62 1.29
N TRP A 48 4.42 -3.32 2.23
CA TRP A 48 4.54 -2.87 3.62
C TRP A 48 5.55 -1.73 3.82
N TYR A 49 6.37 -1.46 2.80
CA TYR A 49 7.44 -0.46 2.82
C TYR A 49 7.12 0.77 1.97
N GLY A 50 5.85 0.99 1.64
CA GLY A 50 5.39 2.07 0.75
C GLY A 50 4.86 1.53 -0.59
N PHE A 51 4.74 2.43 -1.57
CA PHE A 51 4.33 2.06 -2.92
C PHE A 51 5.13 2.81 -3.99
N LEU A 52 5.08 2.26 -5.20
CA LEU A 52 5.79 2.69 -6.41
C LEU A 52 4.79 2.79 -7.55
N LEU A 53 4.82 3.92 -8.27
CA LEU A 53 4.04 4.14 -9.49
C LEU A 53 4.98 4.38 -10.67
N ARG A 54 4.77 3.65 -11.75
CA ARG A 54 5.46 3.85 -13.03
C ARG A 54 4.63 4.71 -13.98
N VAL A 55 3.31 4.54 -13.95
CA VAL A 55 2.36 5.23 -14.84
C VAL A 55 1.37 6.09 -14.05
N LYS A 56 0.81 7.11 -14.72
CA LYS A 56 -0.20 8.02 -14.13
C LYS A 56 -1.59 7.36 -14.02
N ASP A 57 -1.90 6.39 -14.88
CA ASP A 57 -3.21 5.77 -14.98
C ASP A 57 -3.36 4.59 -13.99
N VAL A 58 -3.21 4.89 -12.71
CA VAL A 58 -3.40 3.92 -11.63
C VAL A 58 -4.39 4.50 -10.64
N ASN A 59 -5.47 3.77 -10.36
CA ASN A 59 -6.40 4.18 -9.33
C ASN A 59 -5.83 3.84 -7.95
N ILE A 60 -5.38 4.86 -7.22
CA ILE A 60 -4.74 4.71 -5.90
C ILE A 60 -5.71 4.15 -4.86
N VAL A 61 -6.99 4.54 -4.93
CA VAL A 61 -8.02 4.09 -3.98
C VAL A 61 -8.24 2.58 -4.09
N ASP A 62 -8.40 2.07 -5.32
CA ASP A 62 -8.56 0.64 -5.56
C ASP A 62 -7.28 -0.15 -5.24
N MET A 63 -6.11 0.39 -5.56
CA MET A 63 -4.83 -0.21 -5.16
C MET A 63 -4.71 -0.38 -3.63
N CYS A 64 -5.07 0.66 -2.87
CA CYS A 64 -5.12 0.57 -1.41
C CYS A 64 -6.17 -0.42 -0.92
N ARG A 65 -7.36 -0.47 -1.54
CA ARG A 65 -8.42 -1.43 -1.22
C ARG A 65 -7.90 -2.86 -1.32
N ALA A 66 -7.38 -3.25 -2.48
CA ALA A 66 -6.92 -4.61 -2.70
C ALA A 66 -5.75 -4.99 -1.80
N TYR A 67 -4.83 -4.06 -1.54
CA TYR A 67 -3.73 -4.29 -0.60
C TYR A 67 -4.24 -4.57 0.82
N LEU A 68 -5.18 -3.76 1.32
CA LEU A 68 -5.73 -3.95 2.65
C LEU A 68 -6.64 -5.18 2.77
N THR A 69 -7.35 -5.54 1.70
CA THR A 69 -8.05 -6.83 1.62
C THR A 69 -7.07 -7.99 1.75
N ALA A 70 -5.91 -7.91 1.08
CA ALA A 70 -4.90 -8.94 1.16
C ALA A 70 -4.25 -9.00 2.56
N ILE A 71 -3.95 -7.86 3.19
CA ILE A 71 -3.50 -7.82 4.61
C ILE A 71 -4.54 -8.45 5.55
N GLN A 72 -5.83 -8.15 5.34
CA GLN A 72 -6.90 -8.71 6.16
C GLN A 72 -6.98 -10.24 6.05
N ASN A 73 -6.71 -10.80 4.88
CA ASN A 73 -6.68 -12.26 4.69
C ASN A 73 -5.49 -12.91 5.41
N GLU A 74 -4.37 -12.20 5.53
CA GLU A 74 -3.17 -12.64 6.26
C GLU A 74 -3.24 -12.37 7.78
N SER A 75 -4.30 -11.73 8.27
CA SER A 75 -4.43 -11.45 9.71
C SER A 75 -4.61 -12.75 10.51
N CYS A 76 -3.64 -13.07 11.36
CA CYS A 76 -3.72 -14.21 12.30
C CYS A 76 -4.74 -14.05 13.44
N GLY A 77 -5.37 -12.87 13.57
CA GLY A 77 -6.47 -12.63 14.51
C GLY A 77 -6.08 -12.41 15.98
N LYS A 78 -4.79 -12.48 16.35
CA LYS A 78 -4.31 -12.34 17.73
C LYS A 78 -4.48 -10.93 18.32
N CYS A 79 -4.44 -9.89 17.49
CA CYS A 79 -4.60 -8.50 17.91
C CYS A 79 -5.98 -8.01 17.47
N PHE A 80 -6.79 -7.49 18.40
CA PHE A 80 -8.11 -6.95 18.07
C PHE A 80 -8.00 -5.77 17.08
N THR A 81 -7.03 -4.88 17.33
CA THR A 81 -6.69 -3.72 16.48
C THR A 81 -6.45 -4.14 15.03
N CYS A 82 -5.55 -5.11 14.80
CA CYS A 82 -5.32 -5.65 13.46
C CYS A 82 -6.59 -6.35 12.93
N ARG A 83 -7.09 -7.39 13.61
CA ARG A 83 -8.18 -8.27 13.13
C ARG A 83 -9.44 -7.52 12.67
N ILE A 84 -9.85 -6.53 13.46
CA ILE A 84 -11.08 -5.75 13.20
C ILE A 84 -10.74 -4.48 12.43
N GLY A 85 -9.63 -3.82 12.75
CA GLY A 85 -9.25 -2.58 12.11
C GLY A 85 -8.96 -2.76 10.62
N THR A 86 -8.19 -3.77 10.21
CA THR A 86 -7.89 -3.99 8.79
C THR A 86 -9.14 -4.37 8.00
N LYS A 87 -10.11 -5.03 8.63
CA LYS A 87 -11.42 -5.32 8.03
C LYS A 87 -12.19 -4.03 7.77
N VAL A 88 -12.30 -3.16 8.78
CA VAL A 88 -13.00 -1.87 8.64
C VAL A 88 -12.33 -0.99 7.59
N LEU A 89 -10.99 -0.96 7.52
CA LEU A 89 -10.27 -0.25 6.46
C LEU A 89 -10.62 -0.80 5.07
N ALA A 90 -10.55 -2.12 4.88
CA ALA A 90 -10.85 -2.77 3.60
C ALA A 90 -12.33 -2.57 3.20
N ASP A 91 -13.26 -2.66 4.14
CA ASP A 91 -14.70 -2.48 3.90
C ASP A 91 -15.01 -1.01 3.54
N THR A 92 -14.38 -0.04 4.21
CA THR A 92 -14.52 1.40 3.90
C THR A 92 -13.97 1.70 2.51
N LEU A 93 -12.78 1.23 2.16
CA LEU A 93 -12.22 1.42 0.81
C LEU A 93 -13.05 0.74 -0.27
N THR A 94 -13.59 -0.45 0.02
CA THR A 94 -14.52 -1.15 -0.89
C THR A 94 -15.78 -0.32 -1.10
N ARG A 95 -16.32 0.29 -0.04
CA ARG A 95 -17.49 1.16 -0.15
C ARG A 95 -17.19 2.41 -0.97
N ILE A 96 -16.03 3.05 -0.80
CA ILE A 96 -15.60 4.18 -1.64
C ILE A 96 -15.49 3.73 -3.11
N CYS A 97 -14.85 2.59 -3.39
CA CYS A 97 -14.72 2.06 -4.75
C CYS A 97 -16.07 1.70 -5.39
N GLN A 98 -17.12 1.44 -4.60
CA GLN A 98 -18.48 1.22 -5.08
C GLN A 98 -19.29 2.51 -5.31
N GLY A 99 -18.67 3.69 -5.19
CA GLY A 99 -19.35 4.98 -5.31
C GLY A 99 -20.21 5.34 -4.10
N LYS A 100 -20.01 4.67 -2.95
CA LYS A 100 -20.76 4.89 -1.71
C LYS A 100 -19.92 5.58 -0.63
N GLY A 101 -18.90 6.32 -1.04
CA GLY A 101 -18.04 7.10 -0.15
C GLY A 101 -18.81 8.17 0.63
N GLN A 102 -18.31 8.48 1.81
CA GLN A 102 -18.78 9.51 2.74
C GLN A 102 -17.61 10.44 3.07
N ASP A 103 -17.90 11.70 3.39
CA ASP A 103 -16.88 12.71 3.65
C ASP A 103 -16.04 12.36 4.89
N GLU A 104 -16.64 11.66 5.85
CA GLU A 104 -15.98 11.19 7.08
C GLU A 104 -15.00 10.03 6.83
N ASP A 105 -15.05 9.38 5.67
CA ASP A 105 -14.26 8.18 5.41
C ASP A 105 -12.76 8.44 5.44
N LEU A 106 -12.31 9.61 5.00
CA LEU A 106 -10.89 9.97 5.00
C LEU A 106 -10.34 10.03 6.43
N GLU A 107 -11.11 10.62 7.35
CA GLU A 107 -10.73 10.70 8.76
C GLU A 107 -10.72 9.30 9.38
N VAL A 108 -11.73 8.48 9.09
CA VAL A 108 -11.81 7.09 9.56
C VAL A 108 -10.61 6.29 9.08
N LEU A 109 -10.28 6.36 7.78
CA LEU A 109 -9.16 5.65 7.19
C LEU A 109 -7.83 6.06 7.83
N SER A 110 -7.58 7.36 7.95
CA SER A 110 -6.34 7.90 8.53
C SER A 110 -6.18 7.49 9.99
N ARG A 111 -7.20 7.75 10.81
CA ARG A 111 -7.14 7.48 12.25
C ARG A 111 -7.05 5.99 12.56
N LEU A 112 -7.81 5.17 11.84
CA LEU A 112 -7.80 3.73 12.07
C LEU A 112 -6.49 3.09 11.60
N ALA A 113 -5.93 3.55 10.49
CA ALA A 113 -4.61 3.11 10.03
C ALA A 113 -3.52 3.39 11.09
N GLU A 114 -3.55 4.56 11.72
CA GLU A 114 -2.65 4.90 12.83
C GLU A 114 -2.85 3.99 14.06
N VAL A 115 -4.11 3.75 14.45
CA VAL A 115 -4.43 2.84 15.57
C VAL A 115 -3.95 1.41 15.30
N ILE A 116 -4.05 0.92 14.06
CA ILE A 116 -3.54 -0.41 13.69
C ILE A 116 -2.00 -0.42 13.74
N ARG A 117 -1.35 0.64 13.22
CA ARG A 117 0.11 0.77 13.22
C ARG A 117 0.68 0.68 14.64
N GLU A 118 0.10 1.44 15.57
CA GLU A 118 0.60 1.54 16.94
C GLU A 118 0.09 0.39 17.84
N GLY A 119 -1.10 -0.14 17.54
CA GLY A 119 -1.77 -1.14 18.38
C GLY A 119 -1.53 -2.59 17.99
N SER A 120 -0.79 -2.87 16.90
CA SER A 120 -0.52 -4.24 16.44
C SER A 120 0.74 -4.83 17.08
N LYS A 121 0.71 -6.12 17.39
CA LYS A 121 1.85 -6.82 18.04
C LYS A 121 2.95 -7.27 17.07
N CYS A 122 2.61 -7.56 15.82
CA CYS A 122 3.55 -8.06 14.83
C CYS A 122 3.80 -7.05 13.72
N ASN A 123 4.94 -7.18 13.04
CA ASN A 123 5.33 -6.26 11.98
C ASN A 123 4.33 -6.20 10.83
N ILE A 124 3.63 -7.28 10.46
CA ILE A 124 2.62 -7.25 9.39
C ILE A 124 1.49 -6.26 9.72
N GLY A 125 0.99 -6.29 10.96
CA GLY A 125 -0.04 -5.35 11.40
C GLY A 125 0.49 -3.94 11.56
N GLN A 126 1.75 -3.76 11.97
CA GLN A 126 2.36 -2.45 12.14
C GLN A 126 2.67 -1.78 10.78
N SER A 127 3.23 -2.52 9.83
CA SER A 127 3.68 -1.98 8.54
C SER A 127 2.62 -1.99 7.44
N GLY A 128 1.63 -2.88 7.53
CA GLY A 128 0.50 -2.93 6.59
C GLY A 128 -0.20 -1.58 6.35
N PRO A 129 -0.57 -0.80 7.39
CA PRO A 129 -1.23 0.49 7.18
C PRO A 129 -0.32 1.62 6.67
N ILE A 130 1.01 1.46 6.64
CA ILE A 130 1.96 2.54 6.25
C ILE A 130 1.66 3.03 4.84
N SER A 131 1.45 2.12 3.89
CA SER A 131 1.18 2.49 2.49
C SER A 131 -0.16 3.18 2.29
N LEU A 132 -1.16 2.89 3.13
CA LEU A 132 -2.41 3.65 3.14
C LEU A 132 -2.17 5.08 3.67
N LEU A 133 -1.40 5.23 4.75
CA LEU A 133 -1.07 6.55 5.30
C LEU A 133 -0.31 7.41 4.28
N ASP A 134 0.65 6.83 3.58
CA ASP A 134 1.35 7.52 2.49
C ASP A 134 0.40 7.88 1.34
N ALA A 135 -0.49 6.98 0.94
CA ALA A 135 -1.46 7.25 -0.12
C ALA A 135 -2.41 8.39 0.28
N LEU A 136 -2.95 8.38 1.50
CA LEU A 136 -3.78 9.47 2.02
C LEU A 136 -3.01 10.80 2.08
N LYS A 137 -1.71 10.77 2.39
CA LYS A 137 -0.88 11.97 2.47
C LYS A 137 -0.55 12.58 1.11
N TYR A 138 -0.13 11.76 0.13
CA TYR A 138 0.38 12.25 -1.16
C TYR A 138 -0.67 12.26 -2.28
N PHE A 139 -1.78 11.53 -2.10
CA PHE A 139 -2.85 11.37 -3.07
C PHE A 139 -4.24 11.67 -2.46
N ALA A 140 -4.32 12.50 -1.41
CA ALA A 140 -5.58 12.92 -0.77
C ALA A 140 -6.67 13.30 -1.78
N LYS A 141 -6.29 14.07 -2.81
CA LYS A 141 -7.19 14.55 -3.87
C LYS A 141 -7.85 13.41 -4.66
N ASP A 142 -7.18 12.27 -4.83
CA ASP A 142 -7.75 11.13 -5.55
C ASP A 142 -8.85 10.46 -4.72
N PHE A 143 -8.68 10.41 -3.39
CA PHE A 143 -9.71 9.90 -2.50
C PHE A 143 -10.88 10.88 -2.37
N GLU A 144 -10.62 12.18 -2.24
CA GLU A 144 -11.66 13.23 -2.24
C GLU A 144 -12.50 13.17 -3.53
N LYS A 145 -11.83 13.05 -4.68
CA LYS A 145 -12.50 12.91 -5.97
C LYS A 145 -13.35 11.64 -6.03
N ALA A 146 -12.83 10.50 -5.57
CA ALA A 146 -13.59 9.25 -5.55
C ALA A 146 -14.87 9.35 -4.68
N ILE A 147 -14.79 10.05 -3.55
CA ILE A 147 -15.94 10.29 -2.65
C ILE A 147 -16.96 11.24 -3.27
N GLN A 148 -16.50 12.31 -3.95
CA GLN A 148 -17.37 13.31 -4.58
C GLN A 148 -18.06 12.79 -5.84
N ASP A 149 -17.29 12.15 -6.73
CA ASP A 149 -17.78 11.66 -8.02
C ASP A 149 -18.78 10.51 -7.87
N LYS A 150 -18.69 9.74 -6.76
CA LYS A 150 -19.55 8.59 -6.44
C LYS A 150 -19.68 7.58 -7.58
N ASN A 151 -18.67 7.51 -8.43
CA ASN A 151 -18.62 6.58 -9.54
C ASN A 151 -17.94 5.28 -9.09
N PRO A 152 -18.46 4.11 -9.51
CA PRO A 152 -17.77 2.85 -9.29
C PRO A 152 -16.40 2.86 -9.96
N ILE A 153 -15.38 2.47 -9.19
CA ILE A 153 -14.00 2.35 -9.64
C ILE A 153 -13.79 0.91 -10.11
N PRO A 154 -13.36 0.68 -11.36
CA PRO A 154 -13.04 -0.66 -11.84
C PRO A 154 -11.74 -1.18 -11.19
N GLU A 155 -11.62 -2.49 -11.09
CA GLU A 155 -10.40 -3.10 -10.59
C GLU A 155 -9.23 -2.83 -11.53
N GLY A 156 -8.16 -2.25 -10.99
CA GLY A 156 -6.94 -1.96 -11.72
C GLY A 156 -5.99 -3.15 -11.81
N ASN A 157 -4.99 -3.05 -12.67
CA ASN A 157 -3.87 -4.00 -12.70
C ASN A 157 -2.70 -3.44 -11.88
N TYR A 158 -2.57 -3.91 -10.65
CA TYR A 158 -1.45 -3.59 -9.75
C TYR A 158 -0.96 -4.85 -9.05
N ARG A 159 0.31 -4.83 -8.63
CA ARG A 159 0.91 -5.90 -7.83
C ARG A 159 1.00 -5.45 -6.38
N TYR A 160 0.68 -6.35 -5.46
CA TYR A 160 0.94 -6.14 -4.04
C TYR A 160 1.97 -7.13 -3.52
N LYS A 161 2.83 -6.68 -2.61
CA LYS A 161 3.81 -7.52 -1.93
C LYS A 161 3.47 -7.67 -0.45
N LEU A 162 3.11 -8.90 -0.08
CA LEU A 162 2.90 -9.32 1.30
C LEU A 162 3.98 -10.32 1.68
N THR A 163 5.03 -9.81 2.32
CA THR A 163 6.18 -10.60 2.76
C THR A 163 6.55 -10.15 4.15
N ALA A 164 6.99 -11.10 4.99
CA ALA A 164 7.59 -10.72 6.26
C ALA A 164 8.90 -9.97 5.98
N PRO A 165 9.15 -8.82 6.64
CA PRO A 165 10.38 -8.04 6.42
C PRO A 165 11.66 -8.85 6.61
N CYS A 166 11.66 -9.83 7.52
CA CYS A 166 12.80 -10.71 7.77
C CYS A 166 13.10 -11.67 6.60
N MET A 167 12.09 -12.10 5.84
CA MET A 167 12.28 -12.94 4.66
C MET A 167 12.82 -12.13 3.47
N ASP A 168 12.36 -10.88 3.33
CA ASP A 168 12.85 -9.96 2.31
C ASP A 168 14.27 -9.48 2.56
N ALA A 169 14.63 -9.28 3.84
CA ALA A 169 15.98 -8.90 4.22
C ALA A 169 16.98 -10.08 4.19
N CYS A 170 16.50 -11.32 4.20
CA CYS A 170 17.35 -12.51 4.21
C CYS A 170 17.92 -12.78 2.81
N PRO A 171 19.26 -12.80 2.61
CA PRO A 171 19.87 -13.04 1.30
C PRO A 171 19.57 -14.41 0.67
N ILE A 172 19.10 -15.37 1.48
CA ILE A 172 18.70 -16.71 1.04
C ILE A 172 17.18 -16.92 1.13
N HIS A 173 16.42 -15.87 1.43
CA HIS A 173 14.96 -15.89 1.63
C HIS A 173 14.47 -16.98 2.59
N LEU A 174 15.16 -17.15 3.71
CA LEU A 174 14.79 -18.12 4.73
C LEU A 174 13.44 -17.75 5.38
N ASP A 175 12.49 -18.68 5.36
CA ASP A 175 11.18 -18.54 6.00
C ASP A 175 11.26 -18.75 7.51
N ILE A 176 11.82 -17.75 8.18
CA ILE A 176 11.91 -17.72 9.65
C ILE A 176 10.50 -17.78 10.29
N PRO A 177 9.48 -17.05 9.82
CA PRO A 177 8.12 -17.16 10.36
C PRO A 177 7.57 -18.58 10.30
N GLY A 178 7.63 -19.23 9.14
CA GLY A 178 7.16 -20.61 8.97
C GLY A 178 7.94 -21.61 9.82
N TYR A 179 9.27 -21.42 9.96
CA TYR A 179 10.08 -22.24 10.86
C TYR A 179 9.64 -22.11 12.32
N VAL A 180 9.43 -20.88 12.81
CA VAL A 180 9.01 -20.63 14.20
C VAL A 180 7.61 -21.17 14.49
N GLU A 181 6.70 -21.13 13.52
CA GLU A 181 5.34 -21.72 13.67
C GLU A 181 5.35 -23.24 13.78
N CYS A 182 6.42 -23.90 13.36
CA CYS A 182 6.59 -25.35 13.46
C CYS A 182 7.20 -25.82 14.81
N ILE A 183 7.49 -24.90 15.74
CA ILE A 183 8.06 -25.16 17.08
C ILE A 183 6.98 -24.97 18.15
#